data_AF-A0A8T2ZJ90-F1
#
_entry.id   AF-A0A8T2ZJ90-F1
#
_cell.length_a   1.000
_cell.length_b   1.000
_cell.length_c   1.000
_cell.angle_alpha   90.00
_cell.angle_beta   90.00
_cell.angle_gamma   90.00
#
_symmetry.space_group_name_H-M   'P 1'
#
loop_
_entity.id
_entity.type
_entity.pdbx_description
1 polymer ?
#
loop_
_entity_poly.entity_id
_entity_poly.type
_entity_poly.pdbx_seq_one_letter_code
_entity_poly.pdbx_strand_id
1 'polypeptide(L)'
;MERRDGVQEPCIWSSPEGGKGEVEPGKRIFCNRVLNMRSVKAVGLHMDYTLAQYKPETFEKLVLLEWKFGRDMVRGLVLDKKRGNILKMDRHKYVKVAYHGFTELSKEEKVNTYGNTLIRNAFDWPDYVLVDTHFSLAEAYLFAQLVEFMDKYRERVRTRHIFLFVFGHTSVSSTRYISEDKSIVPMLRDSKRATFLVLYVGDHIYEDILRSKKVLGWRTMLIVPELEREVRLLWEQRNSNKFHKVWGQLMKTGYQNSRFAHQVERFACLFTILAVTDVLGLQTSLGNQKNYSPK
;
A
#
# COMPACT_ATOMS: atom_id res chain seq x y z
N MET A 1 13.72 31.50 -43.17
CA MET A 1 14.14 32.29 -41.98
C MET A 1 12.88 33.00 -41.54
N GLU A 2 12.24 32.66 -40.41
CA GLU A 2 12.77 32.67 -39.05
C GLU A 2 12.15 31.54 -38.21
N ARG A 3 12.97 30.94 -37.33
CA ARG A 3 12.50 30.05 -36.24
C ARG A 3 12.03 30.94 -35.08
N ARG A 4 10.89 30.63 -34.48
CA ARG A 4 10.55 31.10 -33.12
C ARG A 4 10.62 29.90 -32.19
N ASP A 5 11.74 29.80 -31.49
CA ASP A 5 11.94 28.89 -30.37
C ASP A 5 11.10 29.38 -29.19
N GLY A 6 9.93 28.77 -28.99
CA GLY A 6 9.11 28.96 -27.80
C GLY A 6 9.70 28.18 -26.64
N VAL A 7 10.67 28.77 -25.93
CA VAL A 7 11.14 28.22 -24.64
C VAL A 7 10.02 28.38 -23.63
N GLN A 8 9.35 27.27 -23.31
CA GLN A 8 8.33 27.21 -22.28
C GLN A 8 9.00 27.42 -20.91
N GLU A 9 8.61 28.48 -20.19
CA GLU A 9 9.13 28.74 -18.84
C GLU A 9 8.88 27.55 -17.92
N PRO A 10 9.83 27.19 -17.03
CA PRO A 10 9.63 26.10 -16.09
C PRO A 10 8.49 26.45 -15.13
N CYS A 11 7.43 25.65 -15.16
CA CYS A 11 6.31 25.80 -14.24
C CYS A 11 6.84 25.70 -12.79
N ILE A 12 6.62 26.74 -11.98
CA ILE A 12 7.00 26.74 -10.57
C ILE A 12 5.86 26.10 -9.78
N TRP A 13 6.08 24.85 -9.36
CA TRP A 13 5.08 24.01 -8.68
C TRP A 13 4.94 24.27 -7.18
N SER A 14 5.53 25.33 -6.64
CA SER A 14 5.49 25.66 -5.20
C SER A 14 5.02 27.09 -4.98
N SER A 15 4.04 27.27 -4.08
CA SER A 15 3.68 28.60 -3.58
C SER A 15 4.88 29.23 -2.85
N PRO A 16 5.33 30.45 -3.20
CA PRO A 16 6.37 31.18 -2.46
C PRO A 16 5.92 31.51 -1.03
N GLU A 17 4.61 31.64 -0.83
CA GLU A 17 3.97 31.78 0.46
C GLU A 17 3.72 30.38 1.01
N GLY A 18 4.65 29.87 1.83
CA GLY A 18 4.43 28.63 2.58
C GLY A 18 3.03 28.67 3.20
N GLY A 19 2.22 27.63 2.95
CA GLY A 19 0.77 27.66 3.18
C GLY A 19 0.40 28.24 4.55
N LYS A 20 -0.29 29.38 4.55
CA LYS A 20 -0.69 30.14 5.75
C LYS A 20 -1.83 29.51 6.56
N GLY A 21 -2.06 28.20 6.44
CA GLY A 21 -3.15 27.49 7.10
C GLY A 21 -2.74 26.10 7.56
N GLU A 22 -3.36 25.62 8.64
CA GLU A 22 -3.15 24.25 9.11
C GLU A 22 -3.70 23.28 8.05
N VAL A 23 -2.83 22.47 7.44
CA VAL A 23 -3.25 21.49 6.43
C VAL A 23 -4.12 20.44 7.12
N GLU A 24 -5.32 20.19 6.59
CA GLU A 24 -6.20 19.15 7.12
C GLU A 24 -5.48 17.80 7.17
N PRO A 25 -5.69 16.97 8.20
CA PRO A 25 -4.92 15.73 8.41
C PRO A 25 -4.95 14.77 7.21
N GLY A 26 -6.10 14.67 6.54
CA GLY A 26 -6.28 13.84 5.35
C GLY A 26 -5.53 14.35 4.11
N LYS A 27 -5.05 15.60 4.12
CA LYS A 27 -4.32 16.23 3.02
C LYS A 27 -2.81 16.33 3.25
N ARG A 28 -2.30 15.77 4.35
CA ARG A 28 -0.88 15.86 4.72
C ARG A 28 -0.05 14.79 4.00
N ILE A 29 1.16 15.19 3.62
CA ILE A 29 2.24 14.26 3.26
C ILE A 29 3.09 14.04 4.50
N PHE A 30 3.22 12.80 4.93
CA PHE A 30 4.00 12.41 6.10
C PHE A 30 5.43 12.07 5.70
N CYS A 31 6.39 12.45 6.54
CA CYS A 31 7.81 12.35 6.24
C CYS A 31 8.51 11.40 7.22
N ASN A 32 9.01 10.26 6.70
CA ASN A 32 9.87 9.35 7.46
C ASN A 32 11.36 9.70 7.30
N ARG A 33 11.72 10.36 6.20
CA ARG A 33 13.11 10.76 5.89
C ARG A 33 13.12 12.10 5.19
N VAL A 34 13.94 13.01 5.71
CA VAL A 34 14.17 14.34 5.13
C VAL A 34 14.45 14.22 3.63
N LEU A 35 13.65 14.91 2.83
CA LEU A 35 13.72 14.91 1.37
C LEU A 35 13.79 16.34 0.88
N ASN A 36 14.86 16.69 0.18
CA ASN A 36 14.97 17.97 -0.48
C ASN A 36 14.22 17.90 -1.82
N MET A 37 13.02 18.47 -1.88
CA MET A 37 12.20 18.44 -3.11
C MET A 37 12.90 19.15 -4.28
N ARG A 38 13.77 20.14 -4.03
CA ARG A 38 14.52 20.85 -5.07
C ARG A 38 15.52 19.94 -5.80
N SER A 39 16.02 18.89 -5.16
CA SER A 39 16.93 17.94 -5.81
C SER A 39 16.19 16.90 -6.66
N VAL A 40 14.86 16.79 -6.57
CA VAL A 40 14.11 15.85 -7.40
C VAL A 40 14.00 16.41 -8.82
N LYS A 41 14.48 15.67 -9.81
CA LYS A 41 14.45 16.04 -11.24
C LYS A 41 13.41 15.24 -12.04
N ALA A 42 12.96 14.11 -11.50
CA ALA A 42 11.94 13.28 -12.13
C ALA A 42 11.02 12.66 -11.08
N VAL A 43 9.74 12.55 -11.43
CA VAL A 43 8.73 11.85 -10.63
C VAL A 43 8.20 10.69 -11.46
N GLY A 44 8.36 9.47 -10.95
CA GLY A 44 7.76 8.27 -11.55
C GLY A 44 6.50 7.89 -10.78
N LEU A 45 5.44 7.51 -11.50
CA LEU A 45 4.13 7.18 -10.93
C LEU A 45 3.74 5.75 -11.33
N HIS A 46 3.28 4.94 -10.37
CA HIS A 46 2.57 3.71 -10.65
C HIS A 46 1.14 4.02 -11.16
N MET A 47 0.52 3.11 -11.93
CA MET A 47 -0.82 3.32 -12.46
C MET A 47 -1.91 2.90 -11.47
N ASP A 48 -2.05 1.60 -11.24
CA ASP A 48 -3.13 1.04 -10.42
C ASP A 48 -3.00 1.50 -8.97
N TYR A 49 -4.14 1.86 -8.34
CA TYR A 49 -4.26 2.39 -6.96
C TYR A 49 -3.37 3.59 -6.60
N THR A 50 -2.63 4.12 -7.56
CA THR A 50 -1.74 5.27 -7.44
C THR A 50 -2.29 6.43 -8.27
N LEU A 51 -2.36 6.29 -9.59
CA LEU A 51 -3.05 7.22 -10.49
C LEU A 51 -4.53 6.89 -10.63
N ALA A 52 -4.84 5.61 -10.83
CA ALA A 52 -6.20 5.11 -10.99
C ALA A 52 -6.68 4.50 -9.67
N GLN A 53 -7.45 5.28 -8.90
CA GLN A 53 -8.14 4.74 -7.73
C GLN A 53 -9.42 4.03 -8.15
N TYR A 54 -9.51 2.76 -7.81
CA TYR A 54 -10.71 1.99 -8.07
C TYR A 54 -11.69 2.09 -6.91
N LYS A 55 -12.98 2.05 -7.23
CA LYS A 55 -14.07 2.01 -6.27
C LYS A 55 -14.19 0.59 -5.67
N PRO A 56 -13.94 0.40 -4.35
CA PRO A 56 -13.98 -0.92 -3.71
C PRO A 56 -15.27 -1.70 -3.99
N GLU A 57 -16.40 -1.00 -4.06
CA GLU A 57 -17.75 -1.56 -4.28
C GLU A 57 -17.88 -2.27 -5.64
N THR A 58 -16.98 -1.97 -6.58
CA THR A 58 -16.96 -2.57 -7.92
C THR A 58 -16.30 -3.95 -7.90
N PHE A 59 -15.30 -4.16 -7.03
CA PHE A 59 -14.64 -5.45 -6.86
C PHE A 59 -15.45 -6.39 -5.97
N GLU A 60 -16.19 -5.85 -5.00
CA GLU A 60 -17.11 -6.62 -4.14
C GLU A 60 -18.12 -7.46 -4.93
N LYS A 61 -18.53 -6.99 -6.11
CA LYS A 61 -19.48 -7.71 -7.00
C LYS A 61 -18.85 -8.80 -7.86
N LEU A 62 -17.54 -8.74 -8.07
CA LEU A 62 -16.81 -9.70 -8.92
C LEU A 62 -16.40 -10.96 -8.17
N VAL A 63 -16.39 -10.92 -6.83
CA VAL A 63 -16.11 -12.10 -6.01
C VAL A 63 -17.39 -12.91 -5.86
N LEU A 64 -17.35 -14.19 -6.24
CA LEU A 64 -18.48 -15.14 -6.35
C LEU A 64 -19.33 -15.36 -5.09
N LEU A 65 -19.06 -14.68 -3.98
CA LEU A 65 -19.71 -14.89 -2.69
C LEU A 65 -19.92 -13.54 -2.00
N GLU A 66 -21.14 -13.31 -1.51
CA GLU A 66 -21.54 -12.11 -0.75
C GLU A 66 -20.44 -11.67 0.23
N TRP A 67 -19.70 -10.61 -0.12
CA TRP A 67 -18.81 -9.95 0.83
C TRP A 67 -19.67 -9.36 1.93
N LYS A 68 -19.65 -10.01 3.10
CA LYS A 68 -20.30 -9.46 4.28
C LYS A 68 -19.45 -8.31 4.82
N PHE A 69 -19.89 -7.09 4.53
CA PHE A 69 -19.32 -5.83 5.00
C PHE A 69 -19.01 -5.91 6.51
N GLY A 70 -17.73 -5.74 6.89
CA GLY A 70 -17.28 -5.74 8.28
C GLY A 70 -16.34 -6.88 8.72
N ARG A 71 -16.00 -7.82 7.82
CA ARG A 71 -14.87 -8.76 7.96
C ARG A 71 -13.72 -8.42 7.01
N ASP A 72 -13.59 -7.14 6.70
CA ASP A 72 -12.69 -6.64 5.67
C ASP A 72 -11.23 -6.95 6.04
N MET A 73 -10.41 -7.18 5.02
CA MET A 73 -8.98 -7.44 5.21
C MET A 73 -8.25 -6.10 5.27
N VAL A 74 -7.11 -6.05 5.96
CA VAL A 74 -6.24 -4.87 5.99
C VAL A 74 -4.88 -5.18 5.38
N ARG A 75 -4.19 -4.17 4.83
CA ARG A 75 -2.82 -4.36 4.36
C ARG A 75 -1.87 -4.72 5.51
N GLY A 76 -0.80 -5.44 5.16
CA GLY A 76 0.22 -5.89 6.11
C GLY A 76 -0.05 -7.24 6.78
N LEU A 77 -1.18 -7.89 6.46
CA LEU A 77 -1.45 -9.26 6.90
C LEU A 77 -0.55 -10.25 6.15
N VAL A 78 -0.39 -11.44 6.72
CA VAL A 78 0.40 -12.52 6.13
C VAL A 78 -0.42 -13.81 6.14
N LEU A 79 -0.52 -14.46 5.00
CA LEU A 79 -1.22 -15.74 4.84
C LEU A 79 -0.22 -16.88 5.06
N ASP A 80 -0.46 -17.74 6.05
CA ASP A 80 0.20 -19.03 6.24
C ASP A 80 -0.54 -20.09 5.44
N LYS A 81 -0.01 -20.40 4.25
CA LYS A 81 -0.68 -21.30 3.32
C LYS A 81 -0.70 -22.74 3.79
N LYS A 82 0.32 -23.14 4.57
CA LYS A 82 0.45 -24.50 5.07
C LYS A 82 -0.63 -24.81 6.10
N ARG A 83 -0.97 -23.83 6.93
CA ARG A 83 -1.89 -24.00 8.06
C ARG A 83 -3.26 -23.37 7.86
N GLY A 84 -3.48 -22.62 6.78
CA GLY A 84 -4.76 -21.96 6.54
C GLY A 84 -4.98 -20.73 7.44
N ASN A 85 -3.91 -20.09 7.91
CA ASN A 85 -4.01 -19.01 8.89
C ASN A 85 -3.71 -17.63 8.29
N ILE A 86 -4.40 -16.61 8.75
CA ILE A 86 -4.16 -15.19 8.43
C ILE A 86 -3.58 -14.53 9.67
N LEU A 87 -2.41 -13.89 9.52
CA LEU A 87 -1.59 -13.41 10.62
C LEU A 87 -1.47 -11.89 10.59
N LYS A 88 -1.63 -11.27 11.75
CA LYS A 88 -1.18 -9.90 12.01
C LYS A 88 -0.04 -9.91 13.02
N MET A 89 1.07 -9.33 12.59
CA MET A 89 2.32 -9.33 13.34
C MET A 89 2.77 -7.93 13.74
N ASP A 90 3.52 -7.86 14.83
CA ASP A 90 4.28 -6.66 15.19
C ASP A 90 5.57 -6.50 14.36
N ARG A 91 6.28 -5.39 14.58
CA ARG A 91 7.57 -5.06 13.95
C ARG A 91 8.66 -6.13 14.13
N HIS A 92 8.55 -6.96 15.17
CA HIS A 92 9.51 -8.01 15.50
C HIS A 92 9.07 -9.39 14.98
N LYS A 93 8.01 -9.41 14.16
CA LYS A 93 7.38 -10.61 13.57
C LYS A 93 6.75 -11.54 14.61
N TYR A 94 6.36 -11.03 15.77
CA TYR A 94 5.52 -11.80 16.69
C TYR A 94 4.06 -11.74 16.23
N VAL A 95 3.44 -12.91 16.10
CA VAL A 95 2.00 -13.04 15.79
C VAL A 95 1.20 -12.57 17.00
N LYS A 96 0.41 -11.52 16.84
CA LYS A 96 -0.46 -10.98 17.91
C LYS A 96 -1.91 -11.36 17.67
N VAL A 97 -2.35 -11.28 16.42
CA VAL A 97 -3.69 -11.69 15.98
C VAL A 97 -3.51 -12.76 14.90
N ALA A 98 -4.30 -13.82 14.97
CA ALA A 98 -4.30 -14.87 13.97
C ALA A 98 -5.71 -15.42 13.82
N TYR A 99 -6.12 -15.72 12.58
CA TYR A 99 -7.39 -16.35 12.25
C TYR A 99 -7.16 -17.59 11.40
N HIS A 100 -7.93 -18.65 11.64
CA HIS A 100 -8.06 -19.82 10.78
C HIS A 100 -9.41 -19.70 10.08
N GLY A 101 -9.42 -19.47 8.77
CA GLY A 101 -10.63 -18.98 8.10
C GLY A 101 -11.10 -17.68 8.74
N PHE A 102 -12.30 -17.68 9.34
CA PHE A 102 -12.80 -16.55 10.13
C PHE A 102 -12.91 -16.82 11.64
N THR A 103 -12.28 -17.89 12.14
CA THR A 103 -12.20 -18.19 13.58
C THR A 103 -10.88 -17.68 14.15
N GLU A 104 -10.92 -16.88 15.21
CA GLU A 104 -9.70 -16.38 15.85
C GLU A 104 -8.99 -17.50 16.60
N LEU A 105 -7.67 -17.61 16.44
CA LEU A 105 -6.85 -18.53 17.24
C LEU A 105 -6.68 -17.98 18.65
N SER A 106 -6.84 -18.86 19.64
CA SER A 106 -6.53 -18.59 21.03
C SER A 106 -5.05 -18.22 21.23
N LYS A 107 -4.74 -17.63 22.38
CA LYS A 107 -3.36 -17.30 22.76
C LYS A 107 -2.48 -18.56 22.79
N GLU A 108 -3.00 -19.66 23.31
CA GLU A 108 -2.28 -20.94 23.41
C GLU A 108 -1.99 -21.52 22.03
N GLU A 109 -2.98 -21.57 21.14
CA GLU A 109 -2.78 -22.02 19.76
C GLU A 109 -1.75 -21.17 19.01
N LYS A 110 -1.79 -19.85 19.19
CA LYS A 110 -0.80 -18.93 18.62
C LYS A 110 0.60 -19.22 19.15
N VAL A 111 0.76 -19.44 20.45
CA VAL A 111 2.07 -19.75 21.06
C VAL A 111 2.57 -21.13 20.61
N ASN A 112 1.72 -22.13 20.58
CA ASN A 112 2.10 -23.48 20.14
C ASN A 112 2.48 -23.52 18.66
N THR A 113 1.82 -22.70 17.82
CA THR A 113 2.05 -22.67 16.38
C THR A 113 3.20 -21.74 15.98
N TYR A 114 3.29 -20.57 16.62
CA TYR A 114 4.15 -19.45 16.21
C TYR A 114 5.07 -18.92 17.33
N GLY A 115 5.01 -19.46 18.54
CA GLY A 115 5.75 -18.98 19.70
C GLY A 115 7.25 -19.26 19.63
N ASN A 116 7.66 -20.32 18.94
CA ASN A 116 9.08 -20.66 18.77
C ASN A 116 9.73 -19.75 17.71
N THR A 117 10.15 -18.57 18.16
CA THR A 117 10.51 -17.41 17.32
C THR A 117 11.95 -17.41 16.82
N LEU A 118 12.70 -18.51 17.01
CA LEU A 118 14.03 -18.67 16.41
C LEU A 118 13.97 -18.66 14.87
N ILE A 119 12.79 -18.87 14.28
CA ILE A 119 12.55 -18.81 12.83
C ILE A 119 11.97 -17.45 12.39
N ARG A 120 12.55 -16.33 12.85
CA ARG A 120 12.14 -14.97 12.43
C ARG A 120 12.29 -14.67 10.93
N ASN A 121 13.03 -15.50 10.21
CA ASN A 121 13.16 -15.44 8.75
C ASN A 121 12.18 -16.38 8.01
N ALA A 122 11.23 -17.05 8.69
CA ALA A 122 10.35 -18.03 8.04
C ALA A 122 9.10 -17.47 7.38
N PHE A 123 8.69 -16.23 7.64
CA PHE A 123 7.45 -15.66 7.08
C PHE A 123 7.61 -15.16 5.64
N ASP A 124 8.38 -15.89 4.84
CA ASP A 124 8.70 -15.56 3.46
C ASP A 124 8.10 -16.62 2.51
N TRP A 125 8.16 -16.32 1.22
CA TRP A 125 7.77 -17.26 0.16
C TRP A 125 8.65 -18.53 0.23
N PRO A 126 8.14 -19.74 -0.09
CA PRO A 126 6.84 -20.03 -0.69
C PRO A 126 5.72 -20.28 0.31
N ASP A 127 5.97 -20.45 1.61
CA ASP A 127 4.92 -20.89 2.53
C ASP A 127 4.01 -19.75 3.00
N TYR A 128 4.51 -18.52 2.91
CA TYR A 128 3.79 -17.32 3.32
C TYR A 128 3.57 -16.36 2.16
N VAL A 129 2.41 -15.70 2.15
CA VAL A 129 2.03 -14.67 1.16
C VAL A 129 1.70 -13.37 1.89
N LEU A 130 2.17 -12.25 1.35
CA LEU A 130 1.97 -10.93 1.94
C LEU A 130 0.74 -10.26 1.35
N VAL A 131 -0.09 -9.68 2.22
CA VAL A 131 -1.27 -8.90 1.81
C VAL A 131 -0.86 -7.43 1.77
N ASP A 132 -0.17 -7.04 0.70
CA ASP A 132 0.53 -5.74 0.62
C ASP A 132 -0.09 -4.76 -0.38
N THR A 133 -1.10 -5.18 -1.15
CA THR A 133 -1.85 -4.35 -2.12
C THR A 133 -3.35 -4.40 -1.84
N HIS A 134 -4.11 -3.46 -2.41
CA HIS A 134 -5.57 -3.49 -2.35
C HIS A 134 -6.16 -4.74 -3.04
N PHE A 135 -5.57 -5.19 -4.14
CA PHE A 135 -5.99 -6.42 -4.82
C PHE A 135 -5.85 -7.65 -3.90
N SER A 136 -4.75 -7.75 -3.15
CA SER A 136 -4.51 -8.86 -2.23
C SER A 136 -5.48 -8.89 -1.04
N LEU A 137 -6.20 -7.81 -0.73
CA LEU A 137 -7.25 -7.81 0.30
C LEU A 137 -8.39 -8.77 -0.07
N ALA A 138 -8.78 -8.76 -1.35
CA ALA A 138 -9.80 -9.65 -1.88
C ALA A 138 -9.34 -11.12 -1.84
N GLU A 139 -8.08 -11.37 -2.21
CA GLU A 139 -7.47 -12.70 -2.14
C GLU A 139 -7.41 -13.25 -0.71
N ALA A 140 -7.07 -12.40 0.26
CA ALA A 140 -7.03 -12.78 1.67
C ALA A 140 -8.43 -13.14 2.21
N TYR A 141 -9.46 -12.39 1.79
CA TYR A 141 -10.84 -12.71 2.15
C TYR A 141 -11.31 -14.03 1.53
N LEU A 142 -11.04 -14.24 0.24
CA LEU A 142 -11.34 -15.49 -0.44
C LEU A 142 -10.60 -16.67 0.19
N PHE A 143 -9.33 -16.47 0.58
CA PHE A 143 -8.55 -17.47 1.30
C PHE A 143 -9.23 -17.87 2.62
N ALA A 144 -9.76 -16.92 3.40
CA ALA A 144 -10.50 -17.23 4.62
C ALA A 144 -11.75 -18.10 4.35
N GLN A 145 -12.53 -17.74 3.33
CA GLN A 145 -13.72 -18.51 2.92
C GLN A 145 -13.34 -19.94 2.49
N LEU A 146 -12.24 -20.08 1.74
CA LEU A 146 -11.76 -21.37 1.28
C LEU A 146 -11.28 -22.24 2.44
N VAL A 147 -10.62 -21.67 3.46
CA VAL A 147 -10.23 -22.43 4.65
C VAL A 147 -11.46 -23.00 5.37
N GLU A 148 -12.49 -22.19 5.63
CA GLU A 148 -13.75 -22.69 6.24
C GLU A 148 -14.43 -23.78 5.39
N PHE A 149 -14.47 -23.57 4.06
CA PHE A 149 -15.00 -24.56 3.14
C PHE A 149 -14.21 -25.87 3.21
N MET A 150 -12.88 -25.79 3.23
CA MET A 150 -12.01 -26.97 3.29
C MET A 150 -12.13 -27.73 4.60
N ASP A 151 -12.27 -27.04 5.73
CA ASP A 151 -12.51 -27.69 7.01
C ASP A 151 -13.87 -28.40 7.05
N LYS A 152 -14.89 -27.79 6.46
CA LYS A 152 -16.24 -28.38 6.37
C LYS A 152 -16.30 -29.63 5.48
N TYR A 153 -15.45 -29.72 4.46
CA TYR A 153 -15.46 -30.80 3.46
C TYR A 153 -14.14 -31.57 3.38
N ARG A 154 -13.40 -31.63 4.49
CA ARG A 154 -12.03 -32.18 4.58
C ARG A 154 -11.88 -33.61 4.04
N GLU A 155 -12.96 -34.39 4.10
CA GLU A 155 -13.08 -35.76 3.58
C GLU A 155 -13.07 -35.85 2.03
N ARG A 156 -13.37 -34.76 1.31
CA ARG A 156 -13.64 -34.77 -0.14
C ARG A 156 -12.59 -34.05 -1.01
N VAL A 157 -11.69 -33.27 -0.43
CA VAL A 157 -10.75 -32.43 -1.21
C VAL A 157 -9.34 -32.45 -0.62
N ARG A 158 -8.35 -32.90 -1.39
CA ARG A 158 -6.92 -32.75 -1.03
C ARG A 158 -6.50 -31.29 -1.20
N THR A 159 -6.02 -30.68 -0.11
CA THR A 159 -5.67 -29.26 0.12
C THR A 159 -4.74 -28.60 -0.92
N ARG A 160 -4.08 -29.38 -1.79
CA ARG A 160 -3.06 -28.89 -2.73
C ARG A 160 -3.60 -28.30 -4.04
N HIS A 161 -4.83 -28.63 -4.46
CA HIS A 161 -5.31 -28.28 -5.81
C HIS A 161 -6.03 -26.92 -5.92
N ILE A 162 -6.68 -26.44 -4.86
CA ILE A 162 -7.44 -25.17 -4.90
C ILE A 162 -6.51 -23.95 -4.81
N PHE A 163 -5.35 -24.09 -4.16
CA PHE A 163 -4.40 -23.00 -3.98
C PHE A 163 -3.79 -22.49 -5.30
N LEU A 164 -3.60 -23.40 -6.25
CA LEU A 164 -3.15 -23.06 -7.61
C LEU A 164 -4.20 -22.26 -8.38
N PHE A 165 -5.46 -22.28 -7.95
CA PHE A 165 -6.57 -21.59 -8.63
C PHE A 165 -6.73 -20.13 -8.16
N VAL A 166 -6.40 -19.83 -6.90
CA VAL A 166 -6.48 -18.47 -6.34
C VAL A 166 -5.18 -17.69 -6.51
N PHE A 167 -4.03 -18.35 -6.26
CA PHE A 167 -2.70 -17.72 -6.36
C PHE A 167 -1.92 -18.24 -7.57
N GLY A 168 -2.61 -18.87 -8.53
CA GLY A 168 -2.04 -19.23 -9.81
C GLY A 168 -1.65 -17.96 -10.55
N HIS A 169 -0.36 -17.64 -10.52
CA HIS A 169 0.21 -16.63 -11.39
C HIS A 169 -0.01 -17.06 -12.84
N THR A 170 -1.11 -16.62 -13.46
CA THR A 170 -1.02 -16.33 -14.89
C THR A 170 -0.15 -15.09 -14.96
N SER A 171 1.14 -15.28 -15.27
CA SER A 171 1.94 -14.21 -15.85
C SER A 171 1.26 -13.83 -17.15
N VAL A 172 0.28 -12.93 -17.10
CA VAL A 172 -0.29 -12.34 -18.30
C VAL A 172 0.86 -11.56 -18.93
N SER A 173 1.31 -12.05 -20.08
CA SER A 173 2.37 -11.43 -20.87
C SER A 173 2.08 -9.94 -21.05
N SER A 174 2.83 -9.11 -20.33
CA SER A 174 2.66 -7.65 -20.27
C SER A 174 2.71 -6.99 -21.66
N THR A 175 3.39 -7.62 -22.62
CA THR A 175 3.52 -7.18 -24.01
C THR A 175 2.22 -7.17 -24.81
N ARG A 176 1.14 -7.81 -24.33
CA ARG A 176 -0.17 -7.78 -25.01
C ARG A 176 -0.97 -6.50 -24.73
N TYR A 177 -0.70 -5.82 -23.61
CA TYR A 177 -1.52 -4.70 -23.12
C TYR A 177 -0.72 -3.42 -22.86
N ILE A 178 0.61 -3.50 -22.85
CA ILE A 178 1.50 -2.37 -22.62
C ILE A 178 2.32 -2.13 -23.87
N SER A 179 2.21 -0.94 -24.45
CA SER A 179 3.11 -0.45 -25.48
C SER A 179 4.47 -0.18 -24.85
N GLU A 180 5.49 -0.96 -25.21
CA GLU A 180 6.86 -0.70 -24.76
C GLU A 180 7.38 0.61 -25.36
N ASP A 181 7.49 1.65 -24.54
CA ASP A 181 8.22 2.86 -24.93
C ASP A 181 9.73 2.63 -24.73
N LYS A 182 10.40 2.34 -25.84
CA LYS A 182 11.84 2.09 -25.89
C LYS A 182 12.68 3.34 -25.58
N SER A 183 12.08 4.53 -25.47
CA SER A 183 12.75 5.77 -25.06
C SER A 183 12.86 5.94 -23.54
N ILE A 184 11.99 5.30 -22.76
CA ILE A 184 11.99 5.34 -21.29
C ILE A 184 13.21 4.61 -20.71
N VAL A 185 13.60 3.49 -21.34
CA VAL A 185 14.71 2.64 -20.84
C VAL A 185 16.08 3.35 -20.94
N PRO A 186 16.43 4.05 -22.04
CA PRO A 186 17.59 4.95 -22.10
C PRO A 186 17.55 6.07 -21.06
N MET A 187 16.41 6.75 -20.88
CA MET A 187 16.25 7.81 -19.87
C MET A 187 16.52 7.29 -18.44
N LEU A 188 16.07 6.07 -18.13
CA LEU A 188 16.33 5.40 -16.85
C LEU A 188 17.76 4.86 -16.71
N ARG A 189 18.43 4.51 -17.82
CA ARG A 189 19.84 4.10 -17.82
C ARG A 189 20.77 5.27 -17.50
N ASP A 190 20.52 6.45 -18.04
CA ASP A 190 21.28 7.67 -17.70
C ASP A 190 21.01 8.14 -16.26
N SER A 191 19.81 7.85 -15.73
CA SER A 191 19.41 8.10 -14.33
C SER A 191 20.11 7.19 -13.30
N LYS A 192 20.76 6.08 -13.70
CA LYS A 192 21.49 5.21 -12.75
C LYS A 192 22.61 5.91 -11.99
N ARG A 193 23.14 7.03 -12.50
CA ARG A 193 24.15 7.87 -11.81
C ARG A 193 23.53 8.91 -10.86
N ALA A 194 22.20 9.02 -10.84
CA ALA A 194 21.44 10.10 -10.22
C ALA A 194 20.23 9.57 -9.41
N THR A 195 20.42 8.45 -8.72
CA THR A 195 19.36 7.71 -8.03
C THR A 195 18.56 8.53 -7.01
N PHE A 196 19.19 9.50 -6.36
CA PHE A 196 18.56 10.42 -5.40
C PHE A 196 17.75 11.55 -6.04
N LEU A 197 17.83 11.73 -7.36
CA LEU A 197 17.08 12.74 -8.11
C LEU A 197 15.69 12.24 -8.55
N VAL A 198 15.38 10.96 -8.34
CA VAL A 198 14.09 10.36 -8.70
C VAL A 198 13.23 10.16 -7.46
N LEU A 199 11.98 10.64 -7.50
CA LEU A 199 10.92 10.29 -6.56
C LEU A 199 9.94 9.33 -7.24
N TYR A 200 9.88 8.09 -6.76
CA TYR A 200 8.90 7.12 -7.24
C TYR A 200 7.70 7.04 -6.29
N VAL A 201 6.51 7.11 -6.85
CA VAL A 201 5.24 7.09 -6.13
C VAL A 201 4.47 5.84 -6.51
N GLY A 202 4.06 5.08 -5.50
CA GLY A 202 3.29 3.85 -5.69
C GLY A 202 2.50 3.45 -4.46
N ASP A 203 1.65 2.45 -4.59
CA ASP A 203 0.84 1.89 -3.50
C ASP A 203 1.39 0.53 -3.02
N HIS A 204 2.21 -0.16 -3.82
CA HIS A 204 2.77 -1.45 -3.43
C HIS A 204 4.06 -1.29 -2.61
N ILE A 205 3.99 -1.56 -1.31
CA ILE A 205 5.15 -1.43 -0.40
C ILE A 205 6.38 -2.25 -0.82
N TYR A 206 6.21 -3.38 -1.49
CA TYR A 206 7.31 -4.24 -1.92
C TYR A 206 7.83 -3.86 -3.32
N GLU A 207 6.99 -3.97 -4.34
CA GLU A 207 7.41 -3.75 -5.73
C GLU A 207 7.72 -2.29 -6.04
N ASP A 208 6.92 -1.34 -5.54
CA ASP A 208 7.13 0.08 -5.85
C ASP A 208 8.14 0.72 -4.91
N ILE A 209 8.04 0.42 -3.60
CA ILE A 209 8.80 1.15 -2.58
C ILE A 209 10.09 0.42 -2.23
N LEU A 210 10.02 -0.83 -1.78
CA LEU A 210 11.20 -1.57 -1.33
C LEU A 210 12.16 -1.86 -2.49
N ARG A 211 11.67 -2.35 -3.63
CA ARG A 211 12.50 -2.68 -4.79
C ARG A 211 13.15 -1.43 -5.39
N SER A 212 12.39 -0.35 -5.61
CA SER A 212 12.95 0.92 -6.09
C SER A 212 14.01 1.49 -5.14
N LYS A 213 13.81 1.39 -3.82
CA LYS A 213 14.81 1.84 -2.85
C LYS A 213 16.06 0.96 -2.83
N LYS A 214 15.89 -0.37 -2.72
CA LYS A 214 17.02 -1.29 -2.53
C LYS A 214 17.83 -1.53 -3.80
N VAL A 215 17.17 -1.61 -4.95
CA VAL A 215 17.80 -1.95 -6.23
C VAL A 215 18.28 -0.69 -6.95
N LEU A 216 17.46 0.38 -6.92
CA LEU A 216 17.71 1.59 -7.71
C LEU A 216 18.13 2.78 -6.86
N GLY A 217 18.06 2.72 -5.52
CA GLY A 217 18.43 3.83 -4.64
C GLY A 217 17.48 5.03 -4.71
N TRP A 218 16.29 4.86 -5.26
CA TRP A 218 15.34 5.95 -5.47
C TRP A 218 14.75 6.49 -4.18
N ARG A 219 14.34 7.76 -4.20
CA ARG A 219 13.44 8.31 -3.20
C ARG A 219 12.03 7.77 -3.46
N THR A 220 11.27 7.55 -2.41
CA THR A 220 9.99 6.84 -2.53
C THR A 220 8.88 7.51 -1.73
N MET A 221 7.68 7.56 -2.31
CA MET A 221 6.45 7.99 -1.65
C MET A 221 5.40 6.88 -1.74
N LEU A 222 4.87 6.44 -0.60
CA LEU A 222 3.85 5.40 -0.55
C LEU A 222 2.44 6.01 -0.40
N ILE A 223 1.46 5.43 -1.10
CA ILE A 223 0.04 5.78 -0.96
C ILE A 223 -0.71 4.77 -0.08
N VAL A 224 -1.33 5.29 0.97
CA VAL A 224 -2.03 4.53 2.03
C VAL A 224 -3.41 5.12 2.33
N PRO A 225 -4.37 5.03 1.40
CA PRO A 225 -5.71 5.61 1.56
C PRO A 225 -6.47 5.05 2.76
N GLU A 226 -6.24 3.80 3.15
CA GLU A 226 -6.91 3.16 4.30
C GLU A 226 -6.59 3.84 5.63
N LEU A 227 -5.45 4.55 5.69
CA LEU A 227 -5.07 5.30 6.87
C LEU A 227 -5.95 6.55 7.08
N GLU A 228 -6.75 6.96 6.08
CA GLU A 228 -7.65 8.11 6.18
C GLU A 228 -8.57 8.00 7.40
N ARG A 229 -9.21 6.84 7.54
CA ARG A 229 -10.14 6.60 8.65
C ARG A 229 -9.41 6.67 9.99
N GLU A 230 -8.22 6.07 10.09
CA GLU A 230 -7.46 6.05 11.35
C GLU A 230 -6.96 7.43 11.74
N VAL A 231 -6.44 8.20 10.77
CA VAL A 231 -5.96 9.56 11.01
C VAL A 231 -7.11 10.47 11.42
N ARG A 232 -8.27 10.40 10.76
CA ARG A 232 -9.47 11.14 11.18
C ARG A 232 -9.89 10.79 12.61
N LEU A 233 -9.95 9.50 12.96
CA LEU A 233 -10.33 9.04 14.30
C LEU A 233 -9.37 9.53 15.39
N LEU A 234 -8.07 9.45 15.12
CA LEU A 234 -7.03 9.93 16.05
C LEU A 234 -7.08 11.45 16.22
N TRP A 235 -7.34 12.19 15.14
CA TRP A 235 -7.42 13.65 15.18
C TRP A 235 -8.64 14.18 15.93
N GLU A 236 -9.77 13.51 15.77
CA GLU A 236 -11.02 13.88 16.46
C GLU A 236 -11.02 13.47 17.95
N GLN A 237 -9.92 12.91 18.47
CA GLN A 237 -9.79 12.34 19.82
C GLN A 237 -10.94 11.37 20.17
N ARG A 238 -11.46 10.66 19.17
CA ARG A 238 -12.60 9.76 19.35
C ARG A 238 -12.15 8.37 19.80
N ASN A 239 -13.03 7.70 20.54
CA ASN A 239 -12.77 6.39 21.14
C ASN A 239 -12.20 5.36 20.15
N SER A 240 -11.17 4.65 20.62
CA SER A 240 -10.47 3.55 19.93
C SER A 240 -11.38 2.39 19.50
N ASN A 241 -12.60 2.29 20.02
CA ASN A 241 -13.59 1.28 19.63
C ASN A 241 -14.09 1.42 18.18
N LYS A 242 -13.65 2.44 17.44
CA LYS A 242 -14.03 2.66 16.02
C LYS A 242 -13.00 2.15 15.01
N PHE A 243 -11.86 1.61 15.47
CA PHE A 243 -10.89 0.93 14.59
C PHE A 243 -11.45 -0.37 14.01
N HIS A 244 -10.72 -0.96 13.06
CA HIS A 244 -11.14 -2.21 12.43
C HIS A 244 -11.42 -3.29 13.48
N LYS A 245 -12.63 -3.89 13.46
CA LYS A 245 -13.10 -4.80 14.52
C LYS A 245 -12.21 -6.03 14.70
N VAL A 246 -11.81 -6.64 13.59
CA VAL A 246 -10.99 -7.85 13.55
C VAL A 246 -9.51 -7.52 13.74
N TRP A 247 -8.97 -6.69 12.85
CA TRP A 247 -7.54 -6.46 12.78
C TRP A 247 -7.03 -5.30 13.64
N GLY A 248 -7.88 -4.41 14.15
CA GLY A 248 -7.46 -3.17 14.82
C GLY A 248 -6.72 -2.21 13.88
N GLN A 249 -5.90 -1.32 14.44
CA GLN A 249 -5.17 -0.28 13.71
C GLN A 249 -4.19 -0.85 12.67
N LEU A 250 -4.10 -0.28 11.47
CA LEU A 250 -3.19 -0.66 10.40
C LEU A 250 -1.73 -0.48 10.85
N MET A 251 -1.42 0.64 11.49
CA MET A 251 -0.05 1.00 11.85
C MET A 251 0.42 0.43 13.19
N LYS A 252 -0.49 -0.16 13.98
CA LYS A 252 -0.18 -0.68 15.33
C LYS A 252 -0.67 -2.10 15.50
N THR A 253 -0.05 -2.82 16.42
CA THR A 253 -0.52 -4.12 16.87
C THR A 253 -0.21 -4.25 18.35
N GLY A 254 -1.25 -4.11 19.18
CA GLY A 254 -1.08 -3.77 20.59
C GLY A 254 -0.32 -2.46 20.74
N TYR A 255 0.67 -2.42 21.62
CA TYR A 255 1.52 -1.25 21.87
C TYR A 255 2.67 -1.08 20.86
N GLN A 256 2.92 -2.10 20.03
CA GLN A 256 4.03 -2.10 19.07
C GLN A 256 3.58 -1.60 17.69
N ASN A 257 4.52 -1.12 16.88
CA ASN A 257 4.27 -0.91 15.46
C ASN A 257 3.92 -2.26 14.80
N SER A 258 2.95 -2.23 13.89
CA SER A 258 2.68 -3.40 13.04
C SER A 258 3.87 -3.67 12.12
N ARG A 259 3.91 -4.87 11.53
CA ARG A 259 4.85 -5.20 10.44
C ARG A 259 4.77 -4.16 9.31
N PHE A 260 3.55 -3.81 8.90
CA PHE A 260 3.32 -2.83 7.84
C PHE A 260 3.91 -1.46 8.21
N ALA A 261 3.61 -0.93 9.39
CA ALA A 261 4.19 0.33 9.86
C ALA A 261 5.72 0.29 9.86
N HIS A 262 6.31 -0.82 10.30
CA HIS A 262 7.76 -0.98 10.26
C HIS A 262 8.32 -0.95 8.83
N GLN A 263 7.62 -1.54 7.84
CA GLN A 263 8.02 -1.46 6.43
C GLN A 263 7.87 -0.03 5.88
N VAL A 264 6.77 0.66 6.18
CA VAL A 264 6.54 2.06 5.78
C VAL A 264 7.66 2.95 6.30
N GLU A 265 7.95 2.89 7.60
CA GLU A 265 9.02 3.63 8.27
C GLU A 265 10.39 3.31 7.63
N ARG A 266 10.68 2.03 7.36
CA ARG A 266 11.99 1.59 6.87
C ARG A 266 12.22 1.85 5.38
N PHE A 267 11.18 1.86 4.55
CA PHE A 267 11.35 1.88 3.10
C PHE A 267 10.78 3.14 2.44
N ALA A 268 9.62 3.63 2.87
CA ALA A 268 9.04 4.85 2.30
C ALA A 268 9.77 6.09 2.82
N CYS A 269 10.24 6.98 1.93
CA CYS A 269 10.75 8.29 2.38
C CYS A 269 9.59 9.19 2.83
N LEU A 270 8.52 9.18 2.04
CA LEU A 270 7.27 9.89 2.29
C LEU A 270 6.11 8.90 2.24
N PHE A 271 4.99 9.21 2.87
CA PHE A 271 3.74 8.52 2.61
C PHE A 271 2.56 9.49 2.72
N THR A 272 1.47 9.19 2.03
CA THR A 272 0.27 10.02 2.01
C THR A 272 -0.98 9.17 1.95
N ILE A 273 -2.09 9.77 2.37
CA ILE A 273 -3.42 9.18 2.34
C ILE A 273 -4.13 9.56 1.03
N LEU A 274 -3.71 10.67 0.42
CA LEU A 274 -4.30 11.24 -0.78
C LEU A 274 -4.05 10.39 -2.03
N ALA A 275 -4.99 10.49 -2.97
CA ALA A 275 -4.74 10.12 -4.36
C ALA A 275 -3.60 10.97 -4.93
N VAL A 276 -2.82 10.44 -5.89
CA VAL A 276 -1.77 11.23 -6.56
C VAL A 276 -2.34 12.48 -7.21
N THR A 277 -3.55 12.39 -7.77
CA THR A 277 -4.24 13.54 -8.38
C THR A 277 -4.44 14.69 -7.40
N ASP A 278 -4.72 14.39 -6.14
CA ASP A 278 -4.89 15.40 -5.09
C ASP A 278 -3.54 15.91 -4.58
N VAL A 279 -2.50 15.06 -4.57
CA VAL A 279 -1.12 15.50 -4.28
C VAL A 279 -0.63 16.49 -5.34
N LEU A 280 -0.95 16.25 -6.61
CA LEU A 280 -0.63 17.18 -7.71
C LEU A 280 -1.57 18.41 -7.69
N GLY A 281 -2.83 18.25 -7.27
CA GLY A 281 -3.83 19.33 -7.15
C GLY A 281 -3.67 20.24 -5.94
N LEU A 282 -3.01 19.78 -4.87
CA LEU A 282 -2.61 20.63 -3.73
C LEU A 282 -1.69 21.78 -4.14
N GLN A 283 -1.08 21.71 -5.33
CA GLN A 283 -0.24 22.78 -5.88
C GLN A 283 -1.03 23.77 -6.76
N THR A 284 -2.20 23.41 -7.30
CA THR A 284 -2.99 24.29 -8.19
C THR A 284 -3.98 25.18 -7.44
N SER A 285 -4.47 24.75 -6.27
CA SER A 285 -5.45 25.52 -5.48
C SER A 285 -4.85 26.70 -4.69
N LEU A 286 -3.53 26.78 -4.56
CA LEU A 286 -2.83 27.93 -3.97
C LEU A 286 -2.47 29.03 -5.00
N GLY A 287 -2.74 28.81 -6.29
CA GLY A 287 -2.42 29.75 -7.37
C GLY A 287 -3.58 30.61 -7.88
N ASN A 288 -4.79 30.45 -7.35
CA ASN A 288 -6.02 31.03 -7.94
C ASN A 288 -6.82 31.98 -7.03
N GLN A 289 -6.15 32.70 -6.12
CA GLN A 289 -6.70 33.97 -5.62
C GLN A 289 -6.21 35.14 -6.50
N LYS A 290 -6.75 35.24 -7.71
CA LYS A 290 -6.73 36.51 -8.43
C LYS A 290 -7.88 37.37 -7.91
N ASN A 291 -7.49 38.50 -7.32
CA ASN A 291 -8.31 39.63 -6.90
C ASN A 291 -9.52 39.87 -7.81
N TYR A 292 -10.72 39.63 -7.29
CA TYR A 292 -11.90 40.36 -7.73
C TYR A 292 -12.02 41.60 -6.86
N SER A 293 -11.53 42.74 -7.37
CA SER A 293 -11.96 44.05 -6.89
C SER A 293 -13.26 44.39 -7.61
N PRO A 294 -14.38 44.65 -6.90
CA PRO A 294 -15.57 45.17 -7.54
C PRO A 294 -15.32 46.63 -7.95
N LYS A 295 -15.57 46.95 -9.22
CA LYS A 295 -15.93 48.31 -9.64
C LYS A 295 -17.42 48.50 -9.41
#